data_AF-A0A8T1N7B0-F1
#
_entry.id   AF-A0A8T1N7B0-F1
#
_cell.length_a   1.000
_cell.length_b   1.000
_cell.length_c   1.000
_cell.angle_alpha   90.00
_cell.angle_beta   90.00
_cell.angle_gamma   90.00
#
_symmetry.space_group_name_H-M   'P 1'
#
loop_
_entity.id
_entity.type
_entity.pdbx_description
1 polymer ?
#
loop_
_entity_poly.entity_id
_entity_poly.type
_entity_poly.pdbx_seq_one_letter_code
_entity_poly.pdbx_strand_id
1 'polypeptide(L)'
;MMMNLGCFLNFFVLVSWTFMASTISEADPDPTRMTSALLIRVDQSGKGDFQKIQDAINAVPSNNSELVYIWVKAGIYTEKIVVPADKPFITISGRNAAETVITWKEGGEIYESPTFSVLASDFVARSLTIQNTNGGKAVALWVAGDRAAFYGCRIMSNQDTLLDDTGRHYYRNCYIQGDTDFICGNAASLFEKCHLHSLSDLAGAITAQRRESPSENTGFTFLGCKITGVKSAVLGRPWGPYSRVVFAFTYMSSIVLPQGWDDWGSASNQKTSYYGEYKCYGAGANTSKRVQWSHSLMTVQEAAPFLTMDSIGGKSWIRPSPTSFKKFPTISN
;
A
#
# COMPACT_ATOMS: atom_id res chain seq x y z
N MET A 1 73.26 -46.51 36.94
CA MET A 1 72.83 -45.16 36.50
C MET A 1 71.31 -45.16 36.48
N MET A 2 70.75 -44.66 37.58
CA MET A 2 69.36 -44.25 37.89
C MET A 2 68.15 -45.20 37.67
N MET A 3 67.62 -45.66 38.81
CA MET A 3 66.25 -46.13 39.11
C MET A 3 65.22 -45.00 39.16
N ASN A 4 63.94 -45.30 38.85
CA ASN A 4 62.74 -45.13 39.70
C ASN A 4 61.46 -45.19 38.81
N LEU A 5 60.50 -46.11 38.99
CA LEU A 5 59.50 -46.33 40.05
C LEU A 5 58.39 -45.26 40.13
N GLY A 6 57.13 -45.72 40.02
CA GLY A 6 55.90 -44.98 40.36
C GLY A 6 54.87 -44.99 39.23
N CYS A 7 53.56 -45.14 39.44
CA CYS A 7 52.76 -45.54 40.59
C CYS A 7 51.33 -45.75 40.04
N PHE A 8 50.55 -46.62 40.66
CA PHE A 8 49.13 -46.84 40.35
C PHE A 8 48.32 -45.55 40.56
N LEU A 9 47.33 -45.28 39.70
CA LEU A 9 46.08 -44.63 40.14
C LEU A 9 44.91 -44.96 39.21
N ASN A 10 43.92 -45.65 39.75
CA ASN A 10 42.58 -45.81 39.18
C ASN A 10 41.88 -44.44 39.13
N PHE A 11 41.25 -44.11 38.01
CA PHE A 11 40.22 -43.07 37.96
C PHE A 11 38.97 -43.62 37.26
N PHE A 12 37.90 -43.76 38.03
CA PHE A 12 36.57 -44.19 37.61
C PHE A 12 35.60 -42.99 37.75
N VAL A 13 34.78 -42.80 36.70
CA VAL A 13 33.46 -42.12 36.61
C VAL A 13 33.36 -40.60 36.87
N LEU A 14 32.88 -39.87 35.86
CA LEU A 14 31.53 -39.25 35.82
C LEU A 14 31.46 -38.26 34.65
N VAL A 15 30.99 -38.74 33.49
CA VAL A 15 30.47 -37.83 32.45
C VAL A 15 29.02 -37.56 32.81
N SER A 16 28.74 -36.41 33.41
CA SER A 16 27.39 -35.92 33.60
C SER A 16 26.81 -35.53 32.24
N TRP A 17 25.79 -36.27 31.80
CA TRP A 17 24.96 -35.86 30.67
C TRP A 17 24.01 -34.78 31.17
N THR A 18 24.35 -33.52 30.96
CA THR A 18 23.36 -32.44 31.03
C THR A 18 22.41 -32.61 29.85
N PHE A 19 21.20 -33.10 30.12
CA PHE A 19 20.07 -32.97 29.20
C PHE A 19 19.81 -31.47 29.01
N MET A 20 20.32 -30.88 27.92
CA MET A 20 19.71 -29.67 27.39
C MET A 20 18.33 -30.06 26.88
N ALA A 21 17.29 -29.71 27.64
CA ALA A 21 15.95 -29.65 27.10
C ALA A 21 15.98 -28.61 25.98
N SER A 22 15.93 -29.06 24.73
CA SER A 22 15.63 -28.20 23.60
C SER A 22 14.21 -27.67 23.84
N THR A 23 14.12 -26.39 24.19
CA THR A 23 12.87 -25.67 24.09
C THR A 23 12.48 -25.71 22.62
N ILE A 24 11.42 -26.45 22.32
CA ILE A 24 10.75 -26.35 21.02
C ILE A 24 10.21 -24.92 21.00
N SER A 25 10.91 -24.02 20.29
CA SER A 25 10.31 -22.75 19.90
C SER A 25 9.11 -23.12 19.06
N GLU A 26 7.92 -22.80 19.55
CA GLU A 26 6.71 -22.83 18.75
C GLU A 26 6.99 -21.97 17.51
N ALA A 27 6.94 -22.59 16.33
CA ALA A 27 7.16 -21.87 15.10
C ALA A 27 6.05 -20.83 14.96
N ASP A 28 6.45 -19.57 14.74
CA ASP A 28 5.53 -18.48 14.42
C ASP A 28 4.56 -18.96 13.30
N PRO A 29 3.24 -18.84 13.46
CA PRO A 29 2.31 -19.32 12.46
C PRO A 29 2.59 -18.65 11.12
N ASP A 30 2.89 -19.47 10.10
CA ASP A 30 3.11 -19.03 8.74
C ASP A 30 1.94 -18.11 8.30
N PRO A 31 2.18 -16.80 8.08
CA PRO A 31 1.14 -15.84 7.75
C PRO A 31 0.41 -16.18 6.44
N THR A 32 0.94 -17.14 5.65
CA THR A 32 0.31 -17.65 4.44
C THR A 32 -0.73 -18.77 4.66
N ARG A 33 -0.89 -19.29 5.89
CA ARG A 33 -1.78 -20.44 6.18
C ARG A 33 -3.15 -20.09 6.76
N MET A 34 -3.51 -18.81 6.87
CA MET A 34 -4.87 -18.44 7.26
C MET A 34 -5.85 -18.64 6.10
N THR A 35 -6.60 -19.74 6.15
CA THR A 35 -7.56 -20.14 5.10
C THR A 35 -9.01 -19.78 5.43
N SER A 36 -9.32 -19.43 6.68
CA SER A 36 -10.68 -19.15 7.14
C SER A 36 -10.81 -17.73 7.68
N ALA A 37 -11.87 -17.03 7.28
CA ALA A 37 -12.24 -15.71 7.81
C ALA A 37 -13.67 -15.71 8.36
N LEU A 38 -13.96 -14.84 9.33
CA LEU A 38 -15.32 -14.52 9.76
C LEU A 38 -15.98 -13.66 8.70
N LEU A 39 -17.14 -14.06 8.19
CA LEU A 39 -17.85 -13.36 7.13
C LEU A 39 -18.95 -12.46 7.69
N ILE A 40 -18.89 -11.17 7.31
CA ILE A 40 -19.96 -10.19 7.49
C ILE A 40 -20.49 -9.79 6.11
N ARG A 41 -21.81 -9.76 5.91
CA ARG A 41 -22.45 -9.33 4.67
C ARG A 41 -23.08 -7.96 4.83
N VAL A 42 -22.77 -7.03 3.92
CA VAL A 42 -23.39 -5.71 3.85
C VAL A 42 -24.30 -5.66 2.62
N ASP A 43 -25.58 -5.36 2.84
CA ASP A 43 -26.60 -5.26 1.79
C ASP A 43 -27.62 -4.17 2.14
N GLN A 44 -27.65 -3.08 1.36
CA GLN A 44 -28.56 -1.94 1.57
C GLN A 44 -30.06 -2.34 1.52
N SER A 45 -30.40 -3.49 0.92
CA SER A 45 -31.78 -4.02 0.90
C SER A 45 -32.21 -4.73 2.19
N GLY A 46 -31.32 -4.84 3.19
CA GLY A 46 -31.60 -5.48 4.48
C GLY A 46 -31.50 -7.01 4.47
N LYS A 47 -30.98 -7.62 3.39
CA LYS A 47 -30.78 -9.08 3.29
C LYS A 47 -29.38 -9.55 3.73
N GLY A 48 -28.56 -8.64 4.25
CA GLY A 48 -27.24 -8.91 4.84
C GLY A 48 -27.28 -8.79 6.36
N ASP A 49 -26.12 -8.95 6.99
CA ASP A 49 -25.94 -8.75 8.44
C ASP A 49 -26.04 -7.26 8.80
N PHE A 50 -25.60 -6.38 7.90
CA PHE A 50 -25.71 -4.92 8.03
C PHE A 50 -26.19 -4.26 6.73
N GLN A 51 -26.78 -3.07 6.81
CA GLN A 51 -27.12 -2.25 5.64
C GLN A 51 -26.01 -1.27 5.27
N LYS A 52 -25.22 -0.83 6.27
CA LYS A 52 -24.13 0.14 6.14
C LYS A 52 -22.78 -0.52 6.30
N ILE A 53 -21.77 0.02 5.61
CA ILE A 53 -20.41 -0.49 5.71
C ILE A 53 -19.79 -0.11 7.06
N GLN A 54 -20.03 1.13 7.53
CA GLN A 54 -19.46 1.57 8.80
C GLN A 54 -20.00 0.75 9.98
N ASP A 55 -21.27 0.36 9.96
CA ASP A 55 -21.85 -0.47 11.03
C ASP A 55 -21.20 -1.86 11.10
N ALA A 56 -20.89 -2.46 9.94
CA ALA A 56 -20.16 -3.72 9.87
C ALA A 56 -18.72 -3.61 10.44
N ILE A 57 -18.02 -2.50 10.18
CA ILE A 57 -16.70 -2.22 10.77
C ILE A 57 -16.85 -1.99 12.29
N ASN A 58 -17.89 -1.30 12.73
CA ASN A 58 -18.15 -1.02 14.13
C ASN A 58 -18.40 -2.30 14.94
N ALA A 59 -19.03 -3.32 14.33
CA ALA A 59 -19.29 -4.61 14.94
C ALA A 59 -18.03 -5.48 15.16
N VAL A 60 -16.93 -5.22 14.44
CA VAL A 60 -15.66 -5.90 14.69
C VAL A 60 -15.11 -5.44 16.06
N PRO A 61 -14.75 -6.36 16.98
CA PRO A 61 -14.20 -5.98 18.28
C PRO A 61 -12.91 -5.16 18.17
N SER A 62 -12.68 -4.28 19.14
CA SER A 62 -11.37 -3.64 19.33
C SER A 62 -10.28 -4.67 19.62
N ASN A 63 -9.05 -4.35 19.23
CA ASN A 63 -7.87 -5.22 19.27
C ASN A 63 -8.08 -6.56 18.54
N ASN A 64 -8.81 -6.53 17.42
CA ASN A 64 -9.13 -7.73 16.65
C ASN A 64 -7.87 -8.49 16.21
N SER A 65 -7.85 -9.81 16.40
CA SER A 65 -6.80 -10.71 15.89
C SER A 65 -7.31 -11.69 14.82
N GLU A 66 -8.61 -11.69 14.54
CA GLU A 66 -9.25 -12.62 13.61
C GLU A 66 -9.31 -12.05 12.20
N LEU A 67 -9.23 -12.90 11.18
CA LEU A 67 -9.56 -12.45 9.83
C LEU A 67 -11.05 -12.17 9.71
N VAL A 68 -11.41 -10.89 9.53
CA VAL A 68 -12.79 -10.50 9.23
C VAL A 68 -12.90 -10.12 7.77
N TYR A 69 -13.86 -10.72 7.07
CA TYR A 69 -14.16 -10.46 5.68
C TYR A 69 -15.55 -9.84 5.55
N ILE A 70 -15.59 -8.55 5.25
CA ILE A 70 -16.79 -7.78 5.01
C ILE A 70 -17.08 -7.83 3.50
N TRP A 71 -18.05 -8.66 3.11
CA TRP A 71 -18.54 -8.75 1.75
C TRP A 71 -19.63 -7.72 1.51
N VAL A 72 -19.37 -6.77 0.63
CA VAL A 72 -20.26 -5.65 0.31
C VAL A 72 -20.95 -5.93 -1.02
N LYS A 73 -22.28 -5.96 -1.00
CA LYS A 73 -23.08 -6.15 -2.21
C LYS A 73 -22.94 -4.94 -3.14
N ALA A 74 -23.23 -5.15 -4.42
CA ALA A 74 -23.38 -4.06 -5.38
C ALA A 74 -24.39 -3.00 -4.89
N GLY A 75 -24.02 -1.73 -5.03
CA GLY A 75 -24.73 -0.57 -4.51
C GLY A 75 -23.86 0.67 -4.49
N ILE A 76 -24.51 1.83 -4.30
CA ILE A 76 -23.84 3.11 -4.04
C ILE A 76 -24.01 3.41 -2.55
N TYR A 77 -22.91 3.39 -1.83
CA TYR A 77 -22.81 3.62 -0.39
C TYR A 77 -22.32 5.06 -0.17
N THR A 78 -23.24 5.96 0.15
CA THR A 78 -22.92 7.35 0.51
C THR A 78 -22.59 7.43 1.99
N GLU A 79 -21.34 7.12 2.33
CA GLU A 79 -20.85 7.01 3.71
C GLU A 79 -19.40 7.53 3.79
N LYS A 80 -19.03 8.20 4.89
CA LYS A 80 -17.62 8.30 5.29
C LYS A 80 -17.23 7.04 6.05
N ILE A 81 -16.15 6.41 5.62
CA ILE A 81 -15.67 5.17 6.22
C ILE A 81 -14.39 5.41 7.00
N VAL A 82 -14.32 4.90 8.22
CA VAL A 82 -13.10 4.82 9.02
C VAL A 82 -12.92 3.39 9.48
N VAL A 83 -11.77 2.80 9.17
CA VAL A 83 -11.30 1.53 9.75
C VAL A 83 -10.30 1.89 10.86
N PRO A 84 -10.73 1.86 12.14
CA PRO A 84 -9.94 2.35 13.26
C PRO A 84 -8.67 1.52 13.49
N ALA A 85 -7.61 2.17 14.01
CA ALA A 85 -6.29 1.54 14.17
C ALA A 85 -6.31 0.24 15.01
N ASP A 86 -7.22 0.14 15.97
CA ASP A 86 -7.41 -1.01 16.85
C ASP A 86 -8.22 -2.16 16.21
N LYS A 87 -8.56 -2.08 14.91
CA LYS A 87 -9.30 -3.14 14.21
C LYS A 87 -8.52 -3.71 13.01
N PRO A 88 -7.34 -4.33 13.23
CA PRO A 88 -6.55 -4.88 12.14
C PRO A 88 -7.22 -6.11 11.52
N PHE A 89 -6.64 -6.64 10.44
CA PHE A 89 -7.06 -7.86 9.74
C PHE A 89 -8.44 -7.82 9.04
N ILE A 90 -9.08 -6.65 8.95
CA ILE A 90 -10.32 -6.46 8.18
C ILE A 90 -10.03 -6.49 6.67
N THR A 91 -10.81 -7.29 5.94
CA THR A 91 -10.94 -7.22 4.49
C THR A 91 -12.30 -6.64 4.13
N ILE A 92 -12.35 -5.63 3.25
CA ILE A 92 -13.60 -5.15 2.63
C ILE A 92 -13.57 -5.48 1.14
N SER A 93 -14.57 -6.22 0.68
CA SER A 93 -14.59 -6.73 -0.69
C SER A 93 -15.94 -6.48 -1.32
N GLY A 94 -15.94 -5.73 -2.43
CA GLY A 94 -17.09 -5.63 -3.32
C GLY A 94 -17.20 -6.84 -4.25
N ARG A 95 -18.28 -6.90 -5.03
CA ARG A 95 -18.41 -7.90 -6.10
C ARG A 95 -17.59 -7.53 -7.34
N ASN A 96 -17.62 -6.24 -7.69
CA ASN A 96 -16.99 -5.65 -8.86
C ASN A 96 -16.80 -4.16 -8.57
N ALA A 97 -15.63 -3.62 -8.93
CA ALA A 97 -15.32 -2.22 -8.66
C ALA A 97 -16.31 -1.26 -9.32
N ALA A 98 -16.88 -1.60 -10.48
CA ALA A 98 -17.86 -0.76 -11.15
C ALA A 98 -19.25 -0.78 -10.48
N GLU A 99 -19.56 -1.79 -9.66
CA GLU A 99 -20.89 -2.02 -9.11
C GLU A 99 -20.98 -1.73 -7.61
N THR A 100 -19.85 -1.72 -6.89
CA THR A 100 -19.78 -1.43 -5.45
C THR A 100 -19.01 -0.14 -5.25
N VAL A 101 -19.73 0.96 -5.01
CA VAL A 101 -19.17 2.32 -4.96
C VAL A 101 -19.36 2.91 -3.57
N ILE A 102 -18.27 3.29 -2.93
CA ILE A 102 -18.25 4.08 -1.69
C ILE A 102 -17.97 5.53 -2.12
N THR A 103 -18.89 6.44 -1.79
CA THR A 103 -18.81 7.83 -2.26
C THR A 103 -19.09 8.83 -1.16
N TRP A 104 -18.33 9.91 -1.16
CA TRP A 104 -18.64 11.11 -0.38
C TRP A 104 -18.37 12.37 -1.20
N LYS A 105 -18.70 13.53 -0.65
CA LYS A 105 -18.49 14.84 -1.28
C LYS A 105 -18.04 15.87 -0.26
N GLU A 106 -16.75 15.90 0.00
CA GLU A 106 -16.15 16.83 0.96
C GLU A 106 -14.75 17.19 0.50
N GLY A 107 -14.50 18.47 0.31
CA GLY A 107 -13.16 19.00 0.08
C GLY A 107 -12.65 19.69 1.34
N GLY A 108 -11.42 20.16 1.31
CA GLY A 108 -10.83 20.88 2.44
C GLY A 108 -9.45 20.34 2.78
N GLU A 109 -9.11 20.32 4.06
CA GLU A 109 -7.82 19.85 4.49
C GLU A 109 -7.64 18.34 4.29
N ILE A 110 -6.39 17.95 4.09
CA ILE A 110 -6.03 16.61 3.59
C ILE A 110 -6.46 15.48 4.53
N TYR A 111 -6.55 15.77 5.83
CA TYR A 111 -6.99 14.79 6.86
C TYR A 111 -8.49 14.87 7.18
N GLU A 112 -9.20 15.88 6.68
CA GLU A 112 -10.63 16.10 6.95
C GLU A 112 -11.51 15.59 5.80
N SER A 113 -11.06 15.81 4.57
CA SER A 113 -11.75 15.42 3.33
C SER A 113 -11.83 13.93 2.97
N PRO A 114 -11.08 12.96 3.57
CA PRO A 114 -11.14 11.56 3.14
C PRO A 114 -12.56 10.97 3.13
N THR A 115 -12.92 10.33 2.01
CA THR A 115 -14.13 9.48 1.94
C THR A 115 -13.93 8.17 2.72
N PHE A 116 -12.73 7.60 2.65
CA PHE A 116 -12.36 6.37 3.32
C PHE A 116 -10.99 6.55 3.99
N SER A 117 -10.93 6.41 5.32
CA SER A 117 -9.70 6.35 6.11
C SER A 117 -9.38 4.93 6.59
N VAL A 118 -8.23 4.40 6.20
CA VAL A 118 -7.68 3.11 6.65
C VAL A 118 -6.55 3.38 7.64
N LEU A 119 -6.86 3.29 8.93
CA LEU A 119 -5.90 3.49 10.02
C LEU A 119 -5.40 2.16 10.60
N ALA A 120 -6.13 1.07 10.35
CA ALA A 120 -5.79 -0.27 10.82
C ALA A 120 -4.69 -0.94 9.98
N SER A 121 -3.84 -1.72 10.66
CA SER A 121 -2.86 -2.57 9.99
C SER A 121 -3.50 -3.84 9.41
N ASP A 122 -2.81 -4.49 8.47
CA ASP A 122 -3.25 -5.77 7.85
C ASP A 122 -4.60 -5.70 7.11
N PHE A 123 -4.98 -4.48 6.71
CA PHE A 123 -6.20 -4.19 5.99
C PHE A 123 -6.12 -4.63 4.54
N VAL A 124 -7.24 -5.11 3.98
CA VAL A 124 -7.34 -5.43 2.56
C VAL A 124 -8.62 -4.84 1.96
N ALA A 125 -8.52 -4.14 0.83
CA ALA A 125 -9.68 -3.79 0.00
C ALA A 125 -9.64 -4.54 -1.34
N ARG A 126 -10.79 -4.98 -1.84
CA ARG A 126 -10.89 -5.67 -3.13
C ARG A 126 -12.12 -5.22 -3.91
N SER A 127 -11.96 -5.06 -5.23
CA SER A 127 -13.05 -4.98 -6.21
C SER A 127 -14.17 -3.99 -5.84
N LEU A 128 -13.79 -2.79 -5.40
CA LEU A 128 -14.71 -1.69 -5.06
C LEU A 128 -14.17 -0.35 -5.56
N THR A 129 -15.07 0.62 -5.72
CA THR A 129 -14.71 2.02 -5.99
C THR A 129 -14.77 2.82 -4.70
N ILE A 130 -13.76 3.67 -4.48
CA ILE A 130 -13.71 4.69 -3.44
C ILE A 130 -13.57 6.03 -4.16
N GLN A 131 -14.53 6.92 -3.97
CA GLN A 131 -14.51 8.20 -4.67
C GLN A 131 -14.90 9.38 -3.80
N ASN A 132 -14.22 10.51 -4.03
CA ASN A 132 -14.64 11.80 -3.55
C ASN A 132 -15.08 12.67 -4.74
N THR A 133 -16.29 13.20 -4.66
CA THR A 133 -16.95 13.90 -5.79
C THR A 133 -16.97 15.42 -5.60
N ASN A 134 -16.13 15.95 -4.71
CA ASN A 134 -16.08 17.39 -4.44
C ASN A 134 -15.62 18.21 -5.66
N GLY A 135 -14.68 17.69 -6.45
CA GLY A 135 -14.17 18.33 -7.67
C GLY A 135 -12.94 19.23 -7.47
N GLY A 136 -12.50 19.47 -6.23
CA GLY A 136 -11.30 20.22 -5.89
C GLY A 136 -10.27 19.39 -5.10
N LYS A 137 -9.60 20.02 -4.13
CA LYS A 137 -8.73 19.35 -3.15
C LYS A 137 -9.58 18.49 -2.22
N ALA A 138 -9.53 17.18 -2.42
CA ALA A 138 -10.42 16.24 -1.74
C ALA A 138 -9.88 14.82 -1.79
N VAL A 139 -9.60 14.24 -0.63
CA VAL A 139 -9.06 12.88 -0.54
C VAL A 139 -10.19 11.84 -0.74
N ALA A 140 -9.97 10.87 -1.62
CA ALA A 140 -10.85 9.70 -1.72
C ALA A 140 -10.45 8.64 -0.69
N LEU A 141 -9.16 8.31 -0.64
CA LEU A 141 -8.62 7.30 0.25
C LEU A 141 -7.41 7.84 1.02
N TRP A 142 -7.47 7.76 2.35
CA TRP A 142 -6.33 7.98 3.25
C TRP A 142 -5.91 6.63 3.84
N VAL A 143 -4.62 6.29 3.72
CA VAL A 143 -4.05 5.06 4.28
C VAL A 143 -2.87 5.39 5.20
N ALA A 144 -3.00 5.05 6.48
CA ALA A 144 -1.97 5.25 7.50
C ALA A 144 -1.68 3.99 8.34
N GLY A 145 -2.42 2.89 8.11
CA GLY A 145 -2.17 1.61 8.75
C GLY A 145 -1.13 0.77 8.00
N ASP A 146 -0.19 0.15 8.71
CA ASP A 146 0.87 -0.65 8.09
C ASP A 146 0.34 -1.96 7.48
N ARG A 147 0.97 -2.46 6.41
CA ARG A 147 0.59 -3.73 5.73
C ARG A 147 -0.83 -3.69 5.14
N ALA A 148 -1.18 -2.60 4.47
CA ALA A 148 -2.46 -2.48 3.76
C ALA A 148 -2.34 -2.88 2.28
N ALA A 149 -3.32 -3.62 1.76
CA ALA A 149 -3.32 -4.06 0.36
C ALA A 149 -4.65 -3.78 -0.38
N PHE A 150 -4.55 -3.38 -1.64
CA PHE A 150 -5.68 -3.00 -2.49
C PHE A 150 -5.63 -3.78 -3.81
N TYR A 151 -6.70 -4.48 -4.15
CA TYR A 151 -6.76 -5.37 -5.31
C TYR A 151 -7.93 -5.02 -6.23
N GLY A 152 -7.63 -4.55 -7.44
CA GLY A 152 -8.68 -4.24 -8.42
C GLY A 152 -9.61 -3.12 -7.97
N CYS A 153 -9.16 -2.22 -7.11
CA CYS A 153 -9.94 -1.09 -6.64
C CYS A 153 -9.87 0.09 -7.62
N ARG A 154 -10.90 0.94 -7.61
CA ARG A 154 -10.88 2.23 -8.29
C ARG A 154 -10.84 3.33 -7.23
N ILE A 155 -9.85 4.22 -7.30
CA ILE A 155 -9.66 5.32 -6.33
C ILE A 155 -9.73 6.62 -7.13
N MET A 156 -10.74 7.44 -6.87
CA MET A 156 -11.14 8.52 -7.78
C MET A 156 -11.42 9.82 -7.05
N SER A 157 -10.69 10.88 -7.41
CA SER A 157 -10.97 12.27 -7.02
C SER A 157 -10.27 13.20 -8.04
N ASN A 158 -9.98 14.43 -7.62
CA ASN A 158 -9.22 15.44 -8.36
C ASN A 158 -7.84 15.64 -7.72
N GLN A 159 -7.69 16.64 -6.86
CA GLN A 159 -6.44 16.90 -6.15
C GLN A 159 -6.38 16.07 -4.87
N ASP A 160 -5.20 15.51 -4.58
CA ASP A 160 -4.92 14.66 -3.40
C ASP A 160 -5.75 13.36 -3.34
N THR A 161 -6.12 12.76 -4.48
CA THR A 161 -7.01 11.57 -4.54
C THR A 161 -6.65 10.45 -3.56
N LEU A 162 -5.38 10.06 -3.53
CA LEU A 162 -4.85 9.03 -2.65
C LEU A 162 -3.78 9.64 -1.74
N LEU A 163 -4.13 9.78 -0.46
CA LEU A 163 -3.17 10.08 0.60
C LEU A 163 -2.62 8.75 1.14
N ASP A 164 -1.51 8.33 0.55
CA ASP A 164 -0.73 7.14 0.90
C ASP A 164 0.33 7.52 1.97
N ASP A 165 -0.16 7.74 3.19
CA ASP A 165 0.48 8.57 4.22
C ASP A 165 1.70 7.89 4.86
N THR A 166 1.51 6.74 5.51
CA THR A 166 2.56 6.02 6.24
C THR A 166 2.26 4.53 6.30
N GLY A 167 3.30 3.71 6.44
CA GLY A 167 3.21 2.24 6.44
C GLY A 167 3.70 1.61 5.15
N ARG A 168 3.59 0.29 5.05
CA ARG A 168 3.93 -0.51 3.87
C ARG A 168 2.67 -0.90 3.11
N HIS A 169 2.54 -0.47 1.87
CA HIS A 169 1.30 -0.69 1.11
C HIS A 169 1.52 -1.36 -0.24
N TYR A 170 0.52 -2.11 -0.68
CA TYR A 170 0.53 -2.82 -1.95
C TYR A 170 -0.76 -2.57 -2.72
N TYR A 171 -0.64 -2.00 -3.93
CA TYR A 171 -1.76 -1.74 -4.83
C TYR A 171 -1.57 -2.58 -6.08
N ARG A 172 -2.51 -3.47 -6.39
CA ARG A 172 -2.41 -4.37 -7.56
C ARG A 172 -3.62 -4.27 -8.45
N ASN A 173 -3.38 -4.05 -9.74
CA ASN A 173 -4.43 -3.92 -10.76
C ASN A 173 -5.47 -2.83 -10.42
N CYS A 174 -5.08 -1.80 -9.67
CA CYS A 174 -5.97 -0.71 -9.31
C CYS A 174 -6.04 0.35 -10.41
N TYR A 175 -7.15 1.07 -10.47
CA TYR A 175 -7.29 2.28 -11.27
C TYR A 175 -7.28 3.48 -10.34
N ILE A 176 -6.41 4.45 -10.58
CA ILE A 176 -6.27 5.65 -9.76
C ILE A 176 -6.33 6.86 -10.67
N GLN A 177 -7.19 7.83 -10.37
CA GLN A 177 -7.31 9.05 -11.17
C GLN A 177 -7.29 10.32 -10.32
N GLY A 178 -6.81 11.41 -10.91
CA GLY A 178 -6.84 12.74 -10.32
C GLY A 178 -6.08 13.74 -11.19
N ASP A 179 -5.88 14.96 -10.71
CA ASP A 179 -5.17 16.01 -11.47
C ASP A 179 -3.83 16.40 -10.85
N THR A 180 -3.84 16.88 -9.61
CA THR A 180 -2.72 17.48 -8.90
C THR A 180 -2.40 16.63 -7.70
N ASP A 181 -1.14 16.21 -7.59
CA ASP A 181 -0.62 15.43 -6.46
C ASP A 181 -1.48 14.22 -6.09
N PHE A 182 -2.13 13.60 -7.09
CA PHE A 182 -3.23 12.69 -6.82
C PHE A 182 -2.80 11.37 -6.18
N ILE A 183 -1.49 11.10 -6.07
CA ILE A 183 -0.89 10.12 -5.17
C ILE A 183 0.16 10.84 -4.33
N CYS A 184 -0.11 11.06 -3.05
CA CYS A 184 0.75 11.82 -2.16
C CYS A 184 0.96 11.12 -0.81
N GLY A 185 1.98 11.53 -0.05
CA GLY A 185 2.29 10.97 1.27
C GLY A 185 3.70 10.38 1.38
N ASN A 186 3.98 9.65 2.45
CA ASN A 186 5.30 9.10 2.79
C ASN A 186 5.31 7.58 3.02
N ALA A 187 4.33 6.83 2.52
CA ALA A 187 4.36 5.38 2.64
C ALA A 187 5.51 4.72 1.85
N ALA A 188 5.82 3.48 2.19
CA ALA A 188 6.64 2.58 1.38
C ALA A 188 5.69 1.71 0.54
N SER A 189 5.51 2.07 -0.74
CA SER A 189 4.41 1.53 -1.53
C SER A 189 4.83 0.96 -2.87
N LEU A 190 4.27 -0.20 -3.20
CA LEU A 190 4.39 -0.83 -4.50
C LEU A 190 3.03 -0.81 -5.21
N PHE A 191 2.97 -0.09 -6.32
CA PHE A 191 1.87 -0.08 -7.27
C PHE A 191 2.23 -1.02 -8.42
N GLU A 192 1.60 -2.18 -8.50
CA GLU A 192 1.86 -3.19 -9.52
C GLU A 192 0.68 -3.27 -10.50
N LYS A 193 0.97 -3.09 -11.80
CA LYS A 193 -0.01 -3.20 -12.89
C LYS A 193 -1.22 -2.28 -12.71
N CYS A 194 -1.04 -1.16 -12.04
CA CYS A 194 -2.07 -0.15 -11.87
C CYS A 194 -2.21 0.72 -13.11
N HIS A 195 -3.39 1.30 -13.30
CA HIS A 195 -3.67 2.31 -14.30
C HIS A 195 -3.83 3.66 -13.62
N LEU A 196 -2.90 4.58 -13.90
CA LEU A 196 -2.90 5.95 -13.45
C LEU A 196 -3.46 6.84 -14.55
N HIS A 197 -4.53 7.58 -14.26
CA HIS A 197 -5.23 8.42 -15.24
C HIS A 197 -5.29 9.87 -14.76
N SER A 198 -4.52 10.75 -15.42
CA SER A 198 -4.54 12.18 -15.11
C SER A 198 -5.74 12.88 -15.75
N LEU A 199 -6.51 13.59 -14.94
CA LEU A 199 -7.65 14.43 -15.34
C LEU A 199 -7.24 15.87 -15.69
N SER A 200 -5.95 16.22 -15.58
CA SER A 200 -5.53 17.62 -15.72
C SER A 200 -5.70 18.15 -17.15
N ASP A 201 -6.41 19.28 -17.26
CA ASP A 201 -6.56 20.09 -18.48
C ASP A 201 -5.46 21.16 -18.65
N LEU A 202 -4.50 21.19 -17.72
CA LEU A 202 -3.33 22.05 -17.74
C LEU A 202 -2.07 21.18 -17.60
N ALA A 203 -1.30 21.36 -16.53
CA ALA A 203 -0.15 20.57 -16.14
C ALA A 203 -0.40 19.99 -14.74
N GLY A 204 -0.85 18.74 -14.67
CA GLY A 204 -1.05 18.02 -13.41
C GLY A 204 0.24 17.43 -12.86
N ALA A 205 0.14 16.79 -11.69
CA ALA A 205 1.23 16.03 -11.09
C ALA A 205 0.69 14.67 -10.61
N ILE A 206 1.31 13.58 -11.06
CA ILE A 206 0.87 12.24 -10.69
C ILE A 206 1.22 11.93 -9.24
N THR A 207 2.44 12.27 -8.81
CA THR A 207 2.90 11.98 -7.45
C THR A 207 3.44 13.20 -6.70
N ALA A 208 3.17 13.27 -5.40
CA ALA A 208 3.84 14.17 -4.46
C ALA A 208 4.32 13.40 -3.23
N GLN A 209 5.50 12.79 -3.34
CA GLN A 209 6.04 11.94 -2.27
C GLN A 209 6.81 12.78 -1.23
N ARG A 210 6.61 12.48 0.05
CA ARG A 210 6.98 13.31 1.20
C ARG A 210 8.05 12.68 2.12
N ARG A 211 9.05 12.02 1.56
CA ARG A 211 10.18 11.50 2.35
C ARG A 211 11.01 12.66 2.89
N GLU A 212 11.19 12.69 4.21
CA GLU A 212 11.79 13.82 4.94
C GLU A 212 13.28 13.61 5.21
N SER A 213 13.77 12.37 5.17
CA SER A 213 15.17 12.06 5.48
C SER A 213 15.71 10.87 4.69
N PRO A 214 17.05 10.76 4.51
CA PRO A 214 17.65 9.66 3.77
C PRO A 214 17.64 8.33 4.56
N SER A 215 17.39 8.36 5.87
CA SER A 215 17.26 7.17 6.71
C SER A 215 15.87 6.53 6.65
N GLU A 216 14.84 7.26 6.22
CA GLU A 216 13.51 6.70 5.99
C GLU A 216 13.56 5.69 4.83
N ASN A 217 13.00 4.50 5.02
CA ASN A 217 12.88 3.52 3.93
C ASN A 217 11.50 3.59 3.26
N THR A 218 11.10 4.78 2.83
CA THR A 218 9.80 5.07 2.22
C THR A 218 9.95 5.50 0.76
N GLY A 219 8.85 5.54 0.00
CA GLY A 219 8.89 5.86 -1.43
C GLY A 219 7.80 5.15 -2.21
N PHE A 220 7.50 5.68 -3.40
CA PHE A 220 6.51 5.10 -4.30
C PHE A 220 7.19 4.40 -5.47
N THR A 221 6.85 3.14 -5.68
CA THR A 221 7.33 2.36 -6.83
C THR A 221 6.17 1.91 -7.69
N PHE A 222 6.23 2.22 -8.99
CA PHE A 222 5.23 1.86 -9.97
C PHE A 222 5.80 0.85 -10.95
N LEU A 223 5.37 -0.41 -10.81
CA LEU A 223 5.90 -1.55 -11.54
C LEU A 223 4.89 -2.06 -12.56
N GLY A 224 5.24 -2.00 -13.85
CA GLY A 224 4.36 -2.50 -14.93
C GLY A 224 3.05 -1.72 -15.06
N CYS A 225 3.02 -0.46 -14.61
CA CYS A 225 1.82 0.37 -14.60
C CYS A 225 1.54 0.97 -15.99
N LYS A 226 0.40 1.65 -16.11
CA LYS A 226 -0.01 2.40 -17.29
C LYS A 226 -0.37 3.84 -16.91
N ILE A 227 0.26 4.82 -17.55
CA ILE A 227 -0.05 6.25 -17.41
C ILE A 227 -0.78 6.74 -18.66
N THR A 228 -1.94 7.35 -18.43
CA THR A 228 -2.77 8.02 -19.44
C THR A 228 -3.30 9.33 -18.86
N GLY A 229 -3.96 10.15 -19.68
CA GLY A 229 -4.67 11.31 -19.16
C GLY A 229 -5.31 12.12 -20.26
N VAL A 230 -5.80 13.30 -19.89
CA VAL A 230 -6.50 14.22 -20.79
C VAL A 230 -5.52 15.08 -21.58
N LYS A 231 -4.71 15.90 -20.91
CA LYS A 231 -3.80 16.84 -21.58
C LYS A 231 -2.34 16.65 -21.22
N SER A 232 -1.92 17.11 -20.03
CA SER A 232 -0.52 16.98 -19.64
C SER A 232 -0.31 16.86 -18.14
N ALA A 233 0.73 16.13 -17.75
CA ALA A 233 1.15 15.99 -16.36
C ALA A 233 2.67 15.74 -16.26
N VAL A 234 3.25 16.12 -15.12
CA VAL A 234 4.53 15.59 -14.67
C VAL A 234 4.32 14.26 -13.93
N LEU A 235 5.33 13.40 -13.97
CA LEU A 235 5.40 12.14 -13.21
C LEU A 235 5.36 12.40 -11.71
N GLY A 236 5.96 13.49 -11.25
CA GLY A 236 5.90 13.87 -9.85
C GLY A 236 6.68 15.13 -9.50
N ARG A 237 6.51 15.56 -8.26
CA ARG A 237 7.21 16.69 -7.65
C ARG A 237 7.42 16.49 -6.14
N PRO A 238 8.52 17.01 -5.57
CA PRO A 238 8.97 16.64 -4.22
C PRO A 238 8.23 17.45 -3.14
N TRP A 239 7.24 16.83 -2.50
CA TRP A 239 6.63 17.41 -1.29
C TRP A 239 7.61 17.39 -0.12
N GLY A 240 8.40 16.32 0.02
CA GLY A 240 9.49 16.20 1.00
C GLY A 240 10.87 16.32 0.33
N PRO A 241 11.91 16.80 1.04
CA PRO A 241 13.22 17.06 0.47
C PRO A 241 13.95 15.80 -0.04
N TYR A 242 13.63 14.62 0.49
CA TYR A 242 14.23 13.33 0.07
C TYR A 242 13.26 12.49 -0.77
N SER A 243 12.29 13.15 -1.43
CA SER A 243 11.22 12.52 -2.19
C SER A 243 11.74 11.38 -3.07
N ARG A 244 11.09 10.21 -3.00
CA ARG A 244 11.55 9.02 -3.74
C ARG A 244 10.41 8.38 -4.54
N VAL A 245 10.56 8.39 -5.86
CA VAL A 245 9.57 7.85 -6.81
C VAL A 245 10.29 7.11 -7.93
N VAL A 246 9.87 5.87 -8.22
CA VAL A 246 10.45 5.06 -9.29
C VAL A 246 9.33 4.52 -10.19
N PHE A 247 9.45 4.77 -11.50
CA PHE A 247 8.63 4.11 -12.51
C PHE A 247 9.47 3.05 -13.24
N ALA A 248 9.01 1.80 -13.21
CA ALA A 248 9.68 0.68 -13.86
C ALA A 248 8.71 -0.07 -14.78
N PHE A 249 9.15 -0.38 -16.01
CA PHE A 249 8.35 -1.09 -17.02
C PHE A 249 6.97 -0.47 -17.26
N THR A 250 6.84 0.84 -17.04
CA THR A 250 5.56 1.55 -17.08
C THR A 250 5.32 2.13 -18.48
N TYR A 251 4.12 1.91 -19.01
CA TYR A 251 3.67 2.60 -20.22
C TYR A 251 3.34 4.05 -19.91
N MET A 252 3.85 4.98 -20.71
CA MET A 252 3.58 6.42 -20.62
C MET A 252 3.00 6.93 -21.94
N SER A 253 1.74 7.34 -21.93
CA SER A 253 1.15 8.07 -23.07
C SER A 253 1.78 9.45 -23.26
N SER A 254 1.47 10.13 -24.36
CA SER A 254 2.01 11.45 -24.71
C SER A 254 1.65 12.59 -23.75
N ILE A 255 0.85 12.33 -22.71
CA ILE A 255 0.50 13.32 -21.69
C ILE A 255 1.65 13.61 -20.72
N VAL A 256 2.65 12.73 -20.63
CA VAL A 256 3.82 13.00 -19.77
C VAL A 256 4.66 14.09 -20.41
N LEU A 257 4.82 15.20 -19.69
CA LEU A 257 5.57 16.35 -20.17
C LEU A 257 7.06 15.98 -20.39
N PRO A 258 7.76 16.58 -21.38
CA PRO A 258 9.12 16.20 -21.73
C PRO A 258 10.12 16.27 -20.56
N GLN A 259 9.98 17.27 -19.69
CA GLN A 259 10.81 17.41 -18.48
C GLN A 259 10.61 16.28 -17.48
N GLY A 260 9.47 15.59 -17.53
CA GLY A 260 9.10 14.45 -16.70
C GLY A 260 8.76 14.82 -15.27
N TRP A 261 9.57 15.65 -14.61
CA TRP A 261 9.50 15.95 -13.19
C TRP A 261 9.56 17.46 -12.96
N ASP A 262 9.02 17.89 -11.82
CA ASP A 262 9.08 19.27 -11.34
C ASP A 262 9.77 19.28 -9.95
N ASP A 263 10.51 20.34 -9.64
CA ASP A 263 11.32 20.44 -8.42
C ASP A 263 10.61 21.17 -7.27
N TRP A 264 9.32 21.47 -7.44
CA TRP A 264 8.51 22.26 -6.51
C TRP A 264 9.09 23.68 -6.30
N GLY A 265 9.79 24.23 -7.29
CA GLY A 265 10.41 25.55 -7.20
C GLY A 265 11.59 25.63 -6.25
N SER A 266 12.19 24.49 -5.87
CA SER A 266 13.31 24.43 -4.93
C SER A 266 14.48 23.62 -5.47
N ALA A 267 15.55 24.33 -5.84
CA ALA A 267 16.79 23.71 -6.35
C ALA A 267 17.49 22.81 -5.32
N SER A 268 17.21 22.94 -4.01
CA SER A 268 17.76 22.03 -3.01
C SER A 268 17.20 20.61 -3.16
N ASN A 269 15.93 20.48 -3.56
CA ASN A 269 15.27 19.19 -3.72
C ASN A 269 15.89 18.38 -4.86
N GLN A 270 16.44 19.05 -5.87
CA GLN A 270 17.15 18.42 -7.00
C GLN A 270 18.37 17.60 -6.55
N LYS A 271 18.97 17.92 -5.39
CA LYS A 271 20.18 17.24 -4.88
C LYS A 271 19.87 15.97 -4.08
N THR A 272 18.67 15.88 -3.53
CA THR A 272 18.30 14.88 -2.52
C THR A 272 17.13 14.00 -2.91
N SER A 273 16.30 14.43 -3.86
CA SER A 273 15.20 13.62 -4.41
C SER A 273 15.74 12.50 -5.30
N TYR A 274 15.06 11.35 -5.28
CA TYR A 274 15.40 10.19 -6.09
C TYR A 274 14.24 9.84 -7.02
N TYR A 275 14.27 10.40 -8.24
CA TYR A 275 13.25 10.20 -9.26
C TYR A 275 13.79 9.38 -10.43
N GLY A 276 13.33 8.14 -10.53
CA GLY A 276 13.89 7.14 -11.42
C GLY A 276 12.92 6.63 -12.47
N GLU A 277 13.44 6.39 -13.68
CA GLU A 277 12.74 5.69 -14.75
C GLU A 277 13.58 4.48 -15.20
N TYR A 278 12.99 3.28 -15.23
CA TYR A 278 13.64 2.06 -15.71
C TYR A 278 12.78 1.34 -16.75
N LYS A 279 13.27 1.27 -17.99
CA LYS A 279 12.60 0.58 -19.11
C LYS A 279 11.12 0.97 -19.29
N CYS A 280 10.80 2.25 -19.03
CA CYS A 280 9.49 2.81 -19.38
C CYS A 280 9.38 2.96 -20.90
N TYR A 281 8.15 2.92 -21.42
CA TYR A 281 7.91 2.90 -22.87
C TYR A 281 6.64 3.67 -23.24
N GLY A 282 6.46 3.94 -24.53
CA GLY A 282 5.36 4.78 -25.03
C GLY A 282 5.81 6.22 -25.32
N ALA A 283 4.91 7.02 -25.90
CA ALA A 283 5.24 8.35 -26.41
C ALA A 283 5.72 9.34 -25.33
N GLY A 284 5.26 9.19 -24.08
CA GLY A 284 5.68 10.01 -22.95
C GLY A 284 6.97 9.57 -22.26
N ALA A 285 7.52 8.40 -22.63
CA ALA A 285 8.71 7.83 -22.01
C ALA A 285 10.04 8.31 -22.64
N ASN A 286 10.00 9.27 -23.57
CA ASN A 286 11.22 9.83 -24.15
C ASN A 286 11.98 10.66 -23.10
N THR A 287 13.16 10.18 -22.71
CA THR A 287 13.95 10.79 -21.63
C THR A 287 14.92 11.88 -22.09
N SER A 288 15.04 12.15 -23.40
CA SER A 288 16.03 13.11 -23.97
C SER A 288 15.90 14.56 -23.47
N LYS A 289 14.73 14.94 -22.93
CA LYS A 289 14.45 16.28 -22.40
C LYS A 289 14.14 16.28 -20.90
N ARG A 290 14.39 15.16 -20.20
CA ARG A 290 14.15 15.08 -18.76
C ARG A 290 15.03 16.08 -18.02
N VAL A 291 14.54 16.54 -16.88
CA VAL A 291 15.35 17.36 -15.96
C VAL A 291 16.65 16.62 -15.61
N GLN A 292 17.76 17.34 -15.62
CA GLN A 292 19.10 16.74 -15.51
C GLN A 292 19.38 16.08 -14.15
N TRP A 293 18.65 16.46 -13.11
CA TRP A 293 18.79 15.91 -11.77
C TRP A 293 18.02 14.59 -11.57
N SER A 294 17.22 14.15 -12.53
CA SER A 294 16.49 12.88 -12.46
C SER A 294 17.37 11.69 -12.85
N HIS A 295 17.08 10.53 -12.28
CA HIS A 295 17.69 9.25 -12.62
C HIS A 295 16.92 8.58 -13.79
N SER A 296 16.72 9.30 -14.91
CA SER A 296 15.88 8.82 -16.03
C SER A 296 16.49 7.69 -16.88
N LEU A 297 17.73 7.28 -16.63
CA LEU A 297 18.41 6.18 -17.31
C LEU A 297 18.97 5.17 -16.30
N MET A 298 18.12 4.68 -15.40
CA MET A 298 18.57 3.73 -14.37
C MET A 298 19.21 2.48 -14.99
N THR A 299 20.33 2.07 -14.43
CA THR A 299 20.92 0.75 -14.65
C THR A 299 20.06 -0.33 -14.01
N VAL A 300 20.28 -1.59 -14.40
CA VAL A 300 19.58 -2.72 -13.77
C VAL A 300 19.93 -2.84 -12.28
N GLN A 301 21.17 -2.51 -11.89
CA GLN A 301 21.63 -2.55 -10.51
C GLN A 301 20.92 -1.51 -9.64
N GLU A 302 20.73 -0.29 -10.15
CA GLU A 302 19.97 0.76 -9.47
C GLU A 302 18.48 0.43 -9.38
N ALA A 303 17.91 -0.19 -10.41
CA ALA A 303 16.49 -0.52 -10.44
C ALA A 303 16.15 -1.75 -9.58
N ALA A 304 17.02 -2.76 -9.53
CA ALA A 304 16.74 -4.07 -8.93
C ALA A 304 16.06 -4.04 -7.54
N PRO A 305 16.46 -3.18 -6.58
CA PRO A 305 15.82 -3.11 -5.26
C PRO A 305 14.34 -2.74 -5.30
N PHE A 306 13.89 -2.03 -6.36
CA PHE A 306 12.51 -1.57 -6.54
C PHE A 306 11.66 -2.56 -7.36
N LEU A 307 12.26 -3.54 -8.05
CA LEU A 307 11.54 -4.41 -8.99
C LEU A 307 10.89 -5.64 -8.33
N THR A 308 10.88 -5.71 -7.01
CA THR A 308 10.43 -6.87 -6.23
C THR A 308 9.51 -6.43 -5.11
N MET A 309 8.57 -7.29 -4.71
CA MET A 309 7.75 -7.09 -3.51
C MET A 309 8.59 -6.97 -2.23
N ASP A 310 9.85 -7.42 -2.24
CA ASP A 310 10.76 -7.24 -1.11
C ASP A 310 11.02 -5.75 -0.80
N SER A 311 10.82 -4.84 -1.75
CA SER A 311 10.95 -3.38 -1.56
C SER A 311 10.04 -2.84 -0.44
N ILE A 312 8.94 -3.56 -0.17
CA ILE A 312 7.98 -3.28 0.90
C ILE A 312 7.91 -4.42 1.93
N GLY A 313 8.88 -5.33 1.92
CA GLY A 313 8.87 -6.56 2.72
C GLY A 313 7.66 -7.46 2.44
N GLY A 314 7.06 -7.36 1.25
CA GLY A 314 5.74 -7.92 0.94
C GLY A 314 5.62 -9.43 1.16
N LYS A 315 6.71 -10.20 1.04
CA LYS A 315 6.71 -11.63 1.30
C LYS A 315 6.31 -12.01 2.73
N SER A 316 6.54 -11.13 3.72
CA SER A 316 6.24 -11.44 5.11
C SER A 316 4.81 -11.10 5.55
N TRP A 317 4.06 -10.33 4.75
CA TRP A 317 2.76 -9.82 5.19
C TRP A 317 1.65 -9.86 4.15
N ILE A 318 1.97 -9.91 2.85
CA ILE A 318 0.94 -10.02 1.82
C ILE A 318 0.30 -11.40 1.94
N ARG A 319 -0.94 -11.40 2.40
CA ARG A 319 -1.74 -12.61 2.64
C ARG A 319 -2.59 -12.99 1.43
N PRO A 320 -2.78 -14.30 1.17
CA PRO A 320 -3.75 -14.76 0.17
C PRO A 320 -5.18 -14.42 0.59
N SER A 321 -6.11 -14.46 -0.36
CA SER A 321 -7.54 -14.39 -0.03
C SER A 321 -7.94 -15.62 0.79
N PRO A 322 -8.78 -15.48 1.83
CA PRO A 322 -9.37 -16.62 2.52
C PRO A 322 -10.08 -17.56 1.52
N THR A 323 -9.98 -18.86 1.76
CA THR A 323 -10.58 -19.92 0.92
C THR A 323 -11.85 -20.51 1.55
N SER A 324 -12.12 -20.19 2.81
CA SER A 324 -13.29 -20.62 3.56
C SER A 324 -13.80 -19.52 4.49
N PHE A 325 -15.07 -19.61 4.89
CA PHE A 325 -15.73 -18.60 5.71
C PHE A 325 -16.50 -19.21 6.87
N LYS A 326 -16.34 -18.63 8.06
CA LYS A 326 -17.13 -18.90 9.26
C LYS A 326 -18.17 -17.82 9.44
N LYS A 327 -19.28 -18.14 10.10
CA LYS A 327 -20.30 -17.14 10.45
C LYS A 327 -19.73 -16.16 11.47
N PHE A 328 -19.90 -14.85 11.25
CA PHE A 328 -19.56 -13.85 12.25
C PHE A 328 -20.48 -14.01 13.48
N PRO A 329 -19.95 -13.97 14.72
CA PRO A 329 -20.79 -14.10 15.91
C PRO A 329 -21.79 -12.94 15.98
N THR A 330 -23.08 -13.24 15.95
CA THR A 330 -24.10 -12.23 16.27
C THR A 330 -24.02 -11.99 17.77
N ILE A 331 -23.65 -10.77 18.18
CA ILE A 331 -23.84 -10.33 19.56
C ILE A 331 -25.36 -10.31 19.77
N SER A 332 -25.88 -11.27 20.54
CA SER A 332 -27.23 -11.18 21.07
C SER A 332 -27.26 -9.97 22.00
N ASN A 333 -27.99 -8.93 21.60
CA ASN A 333 -28.35 -7.81 22.47
C ASN A 333 -29.08 -8.29 23.72
#